data_AF-A0A377IXC7-F1
#
_entry.id   AF-A0A377IXC7-F1
#
_cell.length_a   1.000
_cell.length_b   1.000
_cell.length_c   1.000
_cell.angle_alpha   90.00
_cell.angle_beta   90.00
_cell.angle_gamma   90.00
#
_symmetry.space_group_name_H-M   'P 1'
#
loop_
_entity.id
_entity.type
_entity.pdbx_description
1 polymer ?
#
loop_
_entity_poly.entity_id
_entity_poly.type
_entity_poly.pdbx_seq_one_letter_code
_entity_poly.pdbx_strand_id
1 'polypeptide(L)'
;MEKIKTMPQSQLTPHQARYYSWLLTRQAEGGSMDSLATTLVDAQVDLNPHQVDAALFACKNPLSKGVILADEVGLGKTIEAGLVILQHWAERKRKILIITPANLRKQWHQELQEKFGLQGMILEAKSYNAIKKTGKNPFRQENPVICSYQFAKSKADDIKQIGWDLVVLDEAHRLRNVYKKNNVIGKTLKEALENVSSKVLLTATPLQNSLLELYGLVSMIDDRVFGDLDSFRAQFGAKATEQTLFHLRQRLNPVCQRTLRRQVQAYVPYTQRLAILQKFTPSDQEREFSHLVAEYLRRPNLQAMPEGQRQLISLVLWKLLASSSRAIAGALDTMTKRLQGVLAESTTQDLVETLDEDYESLDETAEEWEEESESNILTADEYQAIADEIEELKHFKQLAENIREDAKSRALLTALSTAFAKLKELGAAQKAIIFTESKRTQAYRQTPKDVSRIKQMLFGSFSKCLYPLQKFDSDTERRFAVILERDAQKWFKPAQGQFQIYWKSGFDSKEYIPDFVVETKDSIWLVETKAGKDLKDPEVLAKADAAFEWCKHATDYALQHNGKHWRYVLIPHDEVVESKKLADFLRFEKKSA
;
A
#
# COMPACT_ATOMS: atom_id res chain seq x y z
N MET A 1 0.73 -17.69 -32.38
CA MET A 1 0.07 -19.00 -32.60
C MET A 1 -1.01 -18.98 -33.68
N GLU A 2 -1.67 -17.85 -33.99
CA GLU A 2 -2.70 -17.78 -35.06
C GLU A 2 -2.16 -18.03 -36.47
N LYS A 3 -0.94 -17.58 -36.79
CA LYS A 3 -0.31 -17.81 -38.11
C LYS A 3 -0.09 -19.28 -38.50
N ILE A 4 -0.17 -20.22 -37.54
CA ILE A 4 0.15 -21.65 -37.74
C ILE A 4 -1.11 -22.52 -37.77
N LYS A 5 -2.23 -22.06 -37.17
CA LYS A 5 -3.53 -22.75 -37.26
C LYS A 5 -4.10 -22.79 -38.68
N THR A 6 -3.61 -21.92 -39.56
CA THR A 6 -4.01 -21.81 -40.97
C THR A 6 -3.03 -22.50 -41.93
N MET A 7 -1.96 -23.13 -41.44
CA MET A 7 -1.02 -23.86 -42.30
C MET A 7 -1.59 -25.24 -42.67
N PRO A 8 -1.61 -25.60 -43.97
CA PRO A 8 -2.09 -26.90 -44.41
C PRO A 8 -1.18 -28.03 -43.89
N GLN A 9 -1.80 -29.17 -43.56
CA GLN A 9 -1.17 -30.34 -42.92
C GLN A 9 0.06 -30.89 -43.68
N SER A 10 0.18 -30.57 -44.97
CA SER A 10 1.28 -30.96 -45.85
C SER A 10 2.58 -30.18 -45.65
N GLN A 11 2.60 -29.12 -44.83
CA GLN A 11 3.80 -28.31 -44.55
C GLN A 11 4.48 -28.62 -43.20
N LEU A 12 3.91 -29.50 -42.38
CA LEU A 12 4.51 -29.92 -41.13
C LEU A 12 5.34 -31.18 -41.38
N THR A 13 6.60 -31.17 -40.95
CA THR A 13 7.41 -32.39 -40.95
C THR A 13 6.78 -33.45 -40.03
N PRO A 14 7.03 -34.75 -40.24
CA PRO A 14 6.49 -35.81 -39.37
C PRO A 14 6.82 -35.62 -37.89
N HIS A 15 8.00 -35.07 -37.57
CA HIS A 15 8.40 -34.74 -36.20
C HIS A 15 7.61 -33.57 -35.62
N GLN A 16 7.39 -32.50 -36.40
CA GLN A 16 6.57 -31.37 -35.99
C GLN A 16 5.12 -31.79 -35.79
N ALA A 17 4.53 -32.58 -36.70
CA ALA A 17 3.18 -33.09 -36.57
C ALA A 17 3.02 -33.95 -35.30
N ARG A 18 4.02 -34.78 -34.97
CA ARG A 18 4.03 -35.62 -33.75
C ARG A 18 4.18 -34.78 -32.48
N TYR A 19 5.05 -33.76 -32.49
CA TYR A 19 5.22 -32.81 -31.40
C TYR A 19 3.95 -31.97 -31.17
N TYR A 20 3.29 -31.50 -32.23
CA TYR A 20 2.04 -30.75 -32.12
C TYR A 20 0.86 -31.63 -31.72
N SER A 21 0.77 -32.86 -32.23
CA SER A 21 -0.21 -33.84 -31.76
C SER A 21 -0.01 -34.11 -30.27
N TRP A 22 1.24 -34.29 -29.82
CA TRP A 22 1.56 -34.44 -28.40
C TRP A 22 1.18 -33.19 -27.58
N LEU A 23 1.47 -31.97 -28.05
CA LEU A 23 1.06 -30.72 -27.38
C LEU A 23 -0.47 -30.58 -27.27
N LEU A 24 -1.22 -30.97 -28.30
CA LEU A 24 -2.68 -30.93 -28.32
C LEU A 24 -3.31 -32.01 -27.43
N THR A 25 -2.75 -33.22 -27.42
CA THR A 25 -3.17 -34.29 -26.50
C THR A 25 -2.88 -33.91 -25.05
N ARG A 26 -1.79 -33.19 -24.77
CA ARG A 26 -1.43 -32.69 -23.44
C ARG A 26 -2.31 -31.55 -22.92
N GLN A 27 -3.04 -30.85 -23.79
CA GLN A 27 -3.99 -29.78 -23.42
C GLN A 27 -5.35 -30.29 -22.96
N ALA A 28 -5.63 -31.60 -23.04
CA ALA A 28 -6.97 -32.15 -22.83
C ALA A 28 -7.25 -32.62 -21.38
N GLU A 29 -6.24 -32.81 -20.53
CA GLU A 29 -6.45 -33.25 -19.13
C GLU A 29 -6.25 -32.09 -18.14
N GLY A 30 -7.34 -31.39 -17.82
CA GLY A 30 -7.38 -30.44 -16.71
C GLY A 30 -7.32 -31.17 -15.36
N GLY A 31 -6.42 -30.74 -14.47
CA GLY A 31 -6.32 -31.25 -13.09
C GLY A 31 -5.27 -32.35 -12.84
N SER A 32 -4.50 -32.76 -13.86
CA SER A 32 -3.38 -33.69 -13.69
C SER A 32 -2.06 -32.98 -13.35
N MET A 33 -1.12 -33.71 -12.75
CA MET A 33 0.22 -33.21 -12.38
C MET A 33 1.00 -32.68 -13.60
N ASP A 34 0.73 -33.23 -14.79
CA ASP A 34 1.35 -32.82 -16.06
C ASP A 34 0.85 -31.46 -16.56
N SER A 35 -0.41 -31.12 -16.31
CA SER A 35 -0.92 -29.77 -16.61
C SER A 35 -0.22 -28.73 -15.73
N LEU A 36 -0.11 -29.01 -14.42
CA LEU A 36 0.55 -28.11 -13.49
C LEU A 36 2.04 -27.96 -13.83
N ALA A 37 2.72 -29.04 -14.24
CA ALA A 37 4.12 -28.99 -14.66
C ALA A 37 4.40 -27.99 -15.81
N THR A 38 3.44 -27.79 -16.73
CA THR A 38 3.55 -26.78 -17.79
C THR A 38 3.47 -25.36 -17.23
N THR A 39 2.48 -25.14 -16.36
CA THR A 39 2.26 -23.89 -15.61
C THR A 39 3.48 -23.52 -14.76
N LEU A 40 4.13 -24.51 -14.14
CA LEU A 40 5.34 -24.32 -13.33
C LEU A 40 6.56 -23.90 -14.16
N VAL A 41 6.69 -24.35 -15.42
CA VAL A 41 7.80 -23.94 -16.32
C VAL A 41 7.64 -22.49 -16.78
N ASP A 42 6.40 -22.01 -16.95
CA ASP A 42 6.13 -20.63 -17.36
C ASP A 42 6.24 -19.62 -16.20
N ALA A 43 6.13 -20.07 -14.94
CA ALA A 43 6.33 -19.25 -13.76
C ALA A 43 7.83 -18.99 -13.51
N GLN A 44 8.20 -17.73 -13.28
CA GLN A 44 9.59 -17.32 -13.00
C GLN A 44 9.92 -17.39 -11.50
N VAL A 45 9.43 -18.42 -10.80
CA VAL A 45 9.49 -18.50 -9.33
C VAL A 45 10.05 -19.85 -8.89
N ASP A 46 10.93 -19.84 -7.89
CA ASP A 46 11.30 -21.03 -7.13
C ASP A 46 10.16 -21.40 -6.16
N LEU A 47 9.53 -22.54 -6.42
CA LEU A 47 8.31 -22.95 -5.72
C LEU A 47 8.59 -23.97 -4.64
N ASN A 48 7.94 -23.79 -3.49
CA ASN A 48 8.00 -24.74 -2.39
C ASN A 48 6.94 -25.84 -2.54
N PRO A 49 7.19 -27.06 -2.04
CA PRO A 49 6.24 -28.18 -2.14
C PRO A 49 4.82 -27.86 -1.67
N HIS A 50 4.67 -27.16 -0.54
CA HIS A 50 3.35 -26.81 -0.01
C HIS A 50 2.56 -25.87 -0.92
N GLN A 51 3.24 -25.02 -1.70
CA GLN A 51 2.59 -24.10 -2.64
C GLN A 51 2.01 -24.85 -3.83
N VAL A 52 2.72 -25.89 -4.28
CA VAL A 52 2.25 -26.82 -5.30
C VAL A 52 1.04 -27.60 -4.79
N ASP A 53 1.10 -28.10 -3.56
CA ASP A 53 -0.02 -28.82 -2.94
C ASP A 53 -1.27 -27.94 -2.80
N ALA A 54 -1.11 -26.69 -2.36
CA ALA A 54 -2.21 -25.72 -2.25
C ALA A 54 -2.83 -25.38 -3.61
N ALA A 55 -2.01 -25.17 -4.64
CA ALA A 55 -2.49 -24.95 -6.01
C ALA A 55 -3.22 -26.19 -6.54
N LEU A 56 -2.67 -27.40 -6.32
CA LEU A 56 -3.33 -28.65 -6.69
C LEU A 56 -4.66 -28.80 -5.98
N PHE A 57 -4.75 -28.50 -4.68
CA PHE A 57 -6.01 -28.56 -3.94
C PHE A 57 -7.05 -27.59 -4.50
N ALA A 58 -6.64 -26.35 -4.81
CA ALA A 58 -7.52 -25.36 -5.42
C ALA A 58 -8.02 -25.77 -6.81
N CYS A 59 -7.22 -26.52 -7.57
CA CYS A 59 -7.59 -27.05 -8.88
C CYS A 59 -8.35 -28.40 -8.79
N LYS A 60 -8.13 -29.18 -7.73
CA LYS A 60 -8.72 -30.51 -7.50
C LYS A 60 -10.07 -30.39 -6.81
N ASN A 61 -11.05 -29.77 -7.47
CA ASN A 61 -12.46 -30.00 -7.13
C ASN A 61 -13.39 -29.48 -8.24
N PRO A 62 -13.86 -30.32 -9.18
CA PRO A 62 -14.82 -29.88 -10.18
C PRO A 62 -16.23 -29.60 -9.62
N LEU A 63 -16.51 -29.97 -8.36
CA LEU A 63 -17.83 -29.84 -7.74
C LEU A 63 -17.91 -28.72 -6.69
N SER A 64 -16.79 -28.27 -6.11
CA SER A 64 -16.81 -27.10 -5.22
C SER A 64 -16.74 -25.81 -6.01
N LYS A 65 -17.55 -24.83 -5.61
CA LYS A 65 -17.53 -23.47 -6.18
C LYS A 65 -16.31 -22.64 -5.75
N GLY A 66 -15.30 -23.28 -5.14
CA GLY A 66 -14.12 -22.62 -4.60
C GLY A 66 -13.47 -23.31 -3.41
N VAL A 67 -12.40 -22.68 -2.90
CA VAL A 67 -11.57 -23.13 -1.78
C VAL A 67 -11.09 -21.95 -0.92
N ILE A 68 -10.66 -22.26 0.31
CA ILE A 68 -9.97 -21.38 1.24
C ILE A 68 -8.53 -21.88 1.37
N LEU A 69 -7.57 -21.03 1.03
CA LEU A 69 -6.15 -21.25 1.29
C LEU A 69 -5.77 -20.45 2.53
N ALA A 70 -5.72 -21.16 3.66
CA ALA A 70 -5.62 -20.60 5.00
C ALA A 70 -4.19 -20.61 5.55
N ASP A 71 -3.19 -20.42 4.68
CA ASP A 71 -1.77 -20.58 5.00
C ASP A 71 -1.24 -19.45 5.89
N GLU A 72 -0.37 -19.79 6.83
CA GLU A 72 0.25 -18.84 7.76
C GLU A 72 0.95 -17.67 7.02
N VAL A 73 1.05 -16.51 7.67
CA VAL A 73 1.67 -15.31 7.08
C VAL A 73 3.07 -15.63 6.56
N GLY A 74 3.38 -15.21 5.33
CA GLY A 74 4.69 -15.39 4.72
C GLY A 74 4.95 -16.76 4.08
N LEU A 75 3.97 -17.67 3.99
CA LEU A 75 4.10 -18.93 3.25
C LEU A 75 3.97 -18.81 1.72
N GLY A 76 3.57 -17.63 1.24
CA GLY A 76 3.45 -17.35 -0.20
C GLY A 76 2.04 -17.59 -0.78
N LYS A 77 0.97 -17.24 -0.05
CA LYS A 77 -0.41 -17.28 -0.55
C LYS A 77 -0.60 -16.58 -1.91
N THR A 78 0.08 -15.46 -2.13
CA THR A 78 0.05 -14.75 -3.42
C THR A 78 0.66 -15.59 -4.55
N ILE A 79 1.70 -16.36 -4.25
CA ILE A 79 2.30 -17.32 -5.19
C ILE A 79 1.32 -18.46 -5.48
N GLU A 80 0.71 -19.04 -4.43
CA GLU A 80 -0.29 -20.11 -4.55
C GLU A 80 -1.46 -19.68 -5.44
N ALA A 81 -2.03 -18.49 -5.18
CA ALA A 81 -3.09 -17.93 -6.00
C ALA A 81 -2.63 -17.62 -7.43
N GLY A 82 -1.41 -17.13 -7.61
CA GLY A 82 -0.81 -16.90 -8.92
C GLY A 82 -0.68 -18.19 -9.73
N LEU A 83 -0.34 -19.32 -9.10
CA LEU A 83 -0.33 -20.64 -9.75
C LEU A 83 -1.74 -21.05 -10.19
N VAL A 84 -2.75 -20.83 -9.36
CA VAL A 84 -4.16 -21.12 -9.72
C VAL A 84 -4.61 -20.23 -10.89
N ILE A 85 -4.25 -18.95 -10.87
CA ILE A 85 -4.52 -18.00 -11.95
C ILE A 85 -3.84 -18.46 -13.24
N LEU A 86 -2.56 -18.82 -13.20
CA LEU A 86 -1.80 -19.24 -14.37
C LEU A 86 -2.35 -20.55 -14.96
N GLN A 87 -2.80 -21.48 -14.11
CA GLN A 87 -3.49 -22.70 -14.54
C GLN A 87 -4.80 -22.38 -15.28
N HIS A 88 -5.65 -21.50 -14.73
CA HIS A 88 -6.87 -21.07 -15.43
C HIS A 88 -6.54 -20.34 -16.75
N TRP A 89 -5.48 -19.54 -16.75
CA TRP A 89 -5.00 -18.84 -17.93
C TRP A 89 -4.56 -19.81 -19.05
N ALA A 90 -3.85 -20.88 -18.69
CA ALA A 90 -3.43 -21.95 -19.58
C ALA A 90 -4.66 -22.69 -20.18
N GLU A 91 -5.69 -22.91 -19.36
CA GLU A 91 -6.99 -23.50 -19.76
C GLU A 91 -7.89 -22.54 -20.58
N ARG A 92 -7.41 -21.34 -20.93
CA ARG A 92 -8.18 -20.28 -21.64
C ARG A 92 -9.36 -19.71 -20.84
N LYS A 93 -9.39 -19.94 -19.54
CA LYS A 93 -10.32 -19.33 -18.58
C LYS A 93 -9.77 -17.98 -18.13
N ARG A 94 -10.02 -16.94 -18.94
CA ARG A 94 -9.35 -15.63 -18.84
C ARG A 94 -10.15 -14.56 -18.09
N LYS A 95 -11.41 -14.81 -17.75
CA LYS A 95 -12.19 -13.87 -16.94
C LYS A 95 -11.82 -14.08 -15.49
N ILE A 96 -10.78 -13.36 -15.06
CA ILE A 96 -10.19 -13.45 -13.72
C ILE A 96 -10.34 -12.11 -12.99
N LEU A 97 -10.92 -12.15 -11.80
CA LEU A 97 -11.07 -10.99 -10.91
C LEU A 97 -10.28 -11.22 -9.62
N ILE A 98 -9.55 -10.20 -9.18
CA ILE A 98 -8.78 -10.19 -7.94
C ILE A 98 -9.29 -9.04 -7.10
N ILE A 99 -9.87 -9.35 -5.94
CA ILE A 99 -10.33 -8.37 -4.96
C ILE A 99 -9.40 -8.47 -3.76
N THR A 100 -8.76 -7.35 -3.43
CA THR A 100 -7.70 -7.27 -2.42
C THR A 100 -7.82 -5.94 -1.66
N PRO A 101 -7.27 -5.80 -0.43
CA PRO A 101 -7.14 -4.49 0.22
C PRO A 101 -6.53 -3.42 -0.70
N ALA A 102 -6.94 -2.17 -0.55
CA ALA A 102 -6.59 -1.10 -1.49
C ALA A 102 -5.07 -0.88 -1.62
N ASN A 103 -4.35 -0.99 -0.51
CA ASN A 103 -2.89 -0.93 -0.41
C ASN A 103 -2.15 -2.06 -1.12
N LEU A 104 -2.75 -3.25 -1.29
CA LEU A 104 -2.12 -4.42 -1.91
C LEU A 104 -2.31 -4.51 -3.43
N ARG A 105 -3.17 -3.67 -4.04
CA ARG A 105 -3.48 -3.73 -5.49
C ARG A 105 -2.25 -3.59 -6.38
N LYS A 106 -1.35 -2.66 -6.03
CA LYS A 106 -0.09 -2.43 -6.78
C LYS A 106 0.86 -3.61 -6.63
N GLN A 107 0.98 -4.16 -5.41
CA GLN A 107 1.78 -5.35 -5.16
C GLN A 107 1.25 -6.53 -5.98
N TRP A 108 -0.07 -6.77 -6.00
CA TRP A 108 -0.68 -7.81 -6.83
C TRP A 108 -0.38 -7.64 -8.33
N HIS A 109 -0.50 -6.41 -8.85
CA HIS A 109 -0.16 -6.13 -10.24
C HIS A 109 1.31 -6.46 -10.55
N GLN A 110 2.22 -6.03 -9.68
CA GLN A 110 3.65 -6.29 -9.81
C GLN A 110 3.95 -7.80 -9.75
N GLU A 111 3.38 -8.52 -8.77
CA GLU A 111 3.60 -9.96 -8.62
C GLU A 111 3.08 -10.75 -9.82
N LEU A 112 1.91 -10.42 -10.37
CA LEU A 112 1.40 -11.05 -11.60
C LEU A 112 2.33 -10.83 -12.79
N GLN A 113 2.84 -9.60 -12.94
CA GLN A 113 3.71 -9.25 -14.05
C GLN A 113 5.08 -9.91 -13.94
N GLU A 114 5.75 -9.77 -12.80
CA GLU A 114 7.13 -10.22 -12.60
C GLU A 114 7.22 -11.74 -12.49
N LYS A 115 6.31 -12.37 -11.74
CA LYS A 115 6.42 -13.78 -11.39
C LYS A 115 5.69 -14.70 -12.36
N PHE A 116 4.62 -14.21 -12.97
CA PHE A 116 3.75 -15.02 -13.83
C PHE A 116 3.63 -14.48 -15.26
N GLY A 117 4.28 -13.35 -15.58
CA GLY A 117 4.25 -12.75 -16.92
C GLY A 117 2.86 -12.24 -17.34
N LEU A 118 1.92 -12.10 -16.40
CA LEU A 118 0.54 -11.67 -16.67
C LEU A 118 0.39 -10.18 -16.37
N GLN A 119 -0.05 -9.40 -17.36
CA GLN A 119 -0.38 -8.01 -17.13
C GLN A 119 -1.77 -7.88 -16.51
N GLY A 120 -1.85 -7.60 -15.20
CA GLY A 120 -3.11 -7.27 -14.55
C GLY A 120 -3.55 -5.82 -14.86
N MET A 121 -4.86 -5.58 -14.94
CA MET A 121 -5.42 -4.22 -15.04
C MET A 121 -5.99 -3.81 -13.68
N ILE A 122 -5.42 -2.76 -13.08
CA ILE A 122 -5.99 -2.14 -11.88
C ILE A 122 -7.15 -1.26 -12.31
N LEU A 123 -8.36 -1.55 -11.82
CA LEU A 123 -9.53 -0.69 -12.01
C LEU A 123 -9.74 0.23 -10.80
N GLU A 124 -9.81 1.51 -11.12
CA GLU A 124 -10.07 2.63 -10.21
C GLU A 124 -11.13 3.57 -10.80
N ALA A 125 -11.73 4.43 -9.98
CA ALA A 125 -12.81 5.34 -10.39
C ALA A 125 -12.54 6.07 -11.71
N LYS A 126 -11.34 6.61 -11.89
CA LYS A 126 -10.94 7.32 -13.13
C LYS A 126 -10.95 6.39 -14.35
N SER A 127 -10.24 5.26 -14.29
CA SER A 127 -10.15 4.28 -15.37
C SER A 127 -11.52 3.65 -15.70
N TYR A 128 -12.30 3.38 -14.67
CA TYR A 128 -13.64 2.81 -14.77
C TYR A 128 -14.59 3.77 -15.49
N ASN A 129 -14.65 5.03 -15.05
CA ASN A 129 -15.54 6.03 -15.64
C ASN A 129 -15.17 6.32 -17.10
N ALA A 130 -13.87 6.30 -17.44
CA ALA A 130 -13.41 6.45 -18.81
C ALA A 130 -13.95 5.35 -19.73
N ILE A 131 -13.90 4.09 -19.30
CA ILE A 131 -14.42 2.94 -20.08
C ILE A 131 -15.95 2.92 -20.08
N LYS A 132 -16.59 3.24 -18.95
CA LYS A 132 -18.05 3.25 -18.85
C LYS A 132 -18.70 4.26 -19.80
N LYS A 133 -18.04 5.41 -20.02
CA LYS A 133 -18.47 6.42 -21.00
C LYS A 133 -18.51 5.90 -22.44
N THR A 134 -17.75 4.86 -22.77
CA THR A 134 -17.80 4.23 -24.10
C THR A 134 -18.95 3.21 -24.23
N GLY A 135 -19.84 3.11 -23.24
CA GLY A 135 -20.96 2.15 -23.22
C GLY A 135 -20.56 0.70 -22.95
N LYS A 136 -19.29 0.43 -22.61
CA LYS A 136 -18.79 -0.92 -22.31
C LYS A 136 -18.75 -1.15 -20.80
N ASN A 137 -18.98 -2.39 -20.36
CA ASN A 137 -18.77 -2.79 -18.96
C ASN A 137 -17.25 -2.77 -18.68
N PRO A 138 -16.76 -1.91 -17.75
CA PRO A 138 -15.33 -1.76 -17.49
C PRO A 138 -14.63 -2.99 -16.93
N PHE A 139 -15.36 -3.93 -16.34
CA PHE A 139 -14.80 -5.18 -15.84
C PHE A 139 -14.60 -6.24 -16.94
N ARG A 140 -15.15 -6.04 -18.14
CA ARG A 140 -14.95 -6.95 -19.27
C ARG A 140 -13.63 -6.63 -19.97
N GLN A 141 -12.54 -7.11 -19.39
CA GLN A 141 -11.16 -6.96 -19.87
C GLN A 141 -10.57 -8.29 -20.36
N GLU A 142 -9.56 -8.22 -21.24
CA GLU A 142 -8.82 -9.41 -21.68
C GLU A 142 -7.82 -9.90 -20.62
N ASN A 143 -7.39 -8.99 -19.76
CA ASN A 143 -6.41 -9.19 -18.71
C ASN A 143 -7.09 -9.40 -17.35
N PRO A 144 -6.41 -10.04 -16.37
CA PRO A 144 -6.93 -10.16 -15.01
C PRO A 144 -7.22 -8.78 -14.42
N VAL A 145 -8.39 -8.61 -13.82
CA VAL A 145 -8.84 -7.34 -13.24
C VAL A 145 -8.53 -7.31 -11.76
N ILE A 146 -7.93 -6.23 -11.26
CA ILE A 146 -7.57 -6.03 -9.85
C ILE A 146 -8.35 -4.82 -9.31
N CYS A 147 -9.07 -4.97 -8.21
CA CYS A 147 -9.76 -3.88 -7.54
C CYS A 147 -9.83 -4.04 -6.02
N SER A 148 -10.25 -2.98 -5.32
CA SER A 148 -10.47 -3.04 -3.87
C SER A 148 -11.84 -3.58 -3.51
N TYR A 149 -12.01 -4.06 -2.27
CA TYR A 149 -13.31 -4.50 -1.74
C TYR A 149 -14.39 -3.43 -1.88
N GLN A 150 -14.10 -2.20 -1.48
CA GLN A 150 -15.06 -1.10 -1.56
C GLN A 150 -15.41 -0.74 -3.01
N PHE A 151 -14.42 -0.72 -3.89
CA PHE A 151 -14.66 -0.48 -5.30
C PHE A 151 -15.54 -1.59 -5.90
N ALA A 152 -15.27 -2.85 -5.57
CA ALA A 152 -16.07 -3.99 -6.01
C ALA A 152 -17.51 -3.92 -5.47
N LYS A 153 -17.72 -3.56 -4.19
CA LYS A 153 -19.06 -3.31 -3.63
C LYS A 153 -19.80 -2.23 -4.41
N SER A 154 -19.14 -1.10 -4.68
CA SER A 154 -19.77 0.03 -5.38
C SER A 154 -20.17 -0.29 -6.82
N LYS A 155 -19.54 -1.29 -7.45
CA LYS A 155 -19.77 -1.71 -8.85
C LYS A 155 -20.27 -3.16 -8.97
N ALA A 156 -20.93 -3.65 -7.93
CA ALA A 156 -21.39 -5.04 -7.83
C ALA A 156 -22.27 -5.47 -9.03
N ASP A 157 -23.13 -4.59 -9.52
CA ASP A 157 -24.00 -4.87 -10.68
C ASP A 157 -23.20 -5.17 -11.95
N ASP A 158 -22.13 -4.41 -12.20
CA ASP A 158 -21.26 -4.64 -13.35
C ASP A 158 -20.42 -5.90 -13.21
N ILE A 159 -20.00 -6.25 -11.98
CA ILE A 159 -19.31 -7.51 -11.68
C ILE A 159 -20.24 -8.70 -11.93
N LYS A 160 -21.50 -8.62 -11.48
CA LYS A 160 -22.51 -9.69 -11.58
C LYS A 160 -22.86 -10.06 -13.02
N GLN A 161 -22.73 -9.10 -13.95
CA GLN A 161 -23.01 -9.31 -15.38
C GLN A 161 -21.94 -10.15 -16.11
N ILE A 162 -20.82 -10.47 -15.44
CA ILE A 162 -19.72 -11.21 -16.04
C ILE A 162 -19.72 -12.62 -15.46
N GLY A 163 -19.77 -13.63 -16.34
CA GLY A 163 -19.50 -15.01 -15.97
C GLY A 163 -18.01 -15.19 -15.74
N TRP A 164 -17.53 -14.87 -14.53
CA TRP A 164 -16.13 -15.02 -14.13
C TRP A 164 -15.75 -16.49 -14.05
N ASP A 165 -14.56 -16.81 -14.58
CA ASP A 165 -14.00 -18.14 -14.49
C ASP A 165 -13.34 -18.36 -13.11
N LEU A 166 -12.67 -17.32 -12.61
CA LEU A 166 -11.98 -17.33 -11.32
C LEU A 166 -12.11 -15.99 -10.61
N VAL A 167 -12.40 -16.02 -9.31
CA VAL A 167 -12.34 -14.86 -8.43
C VAL A 167 -11.42 -15.16 -7.26
N VAL A 168 -10.38 -14.35 -7.08
CA VAL A 168 -9.46 -14.40 -5.94
C VAL A 168 -9.84 -13.30 -4.95
N LEU A 169 -10.08 -13.68 -3.70
CA LEU A 169 -10.42 -12.80 -2.58
C LEU A 169 -9.24 -12.83 -1.61
N ASP A 170 -8.37 -11.84 -1.68
CA ASP A 170 -7.23 -11.72 -0.77
C ASP A 170 -7.63 -11.08 0.56
N GLU A 171 -6.93 -11.44 1.64
CA GLU A 171 -7.30 -11.08 3.01
C GLU A 171 -8.78 -11.32 3.33
N ALA A 172 -9.26 -12.50 2.94
CA ALA A 172 -10.66 -12.91 3.03
C ALA A 172 -11.23 -12.87 4.46
N HIS A 173 -10.38 -12.74 5.50
CA HIS A 173 -10.83 -12.49 6.87
C HIS A 173 -11.74 -11.26 6.99
N ARG A 174 -11.68 -10.30 6.06
CA ARG A 174 -12.64 -9.17 5.97
C ARG A 174 -14.09 -9.63 5.74
N LEU A 175 -14.29 -10.76 5.07
CA LEU A 175 -15.60 -11.32 4.72
C LEU A 175 -16.18 -12.27 5.77
N ARG A 176 -15.45 -12.54 6.87
CA ARG A 176 -15.86 -13.51 7.91
C ARG A 176 -17.20 -13.21 8.56
N ASN A 177 -17.62 -11.95 8.55
CA ASN A 177 -18.86 -11.48 9.17
C ASN A 177 -20.01 -11.32 8.18
N VAL A 178 -19.93 -11.88 6.97
CA VAL A 178 -20.99 -11.76 5.93
C VAL A 178 -22.37 -12.24 6.39
N TYR A 179 -22.42 -13.09 7.41
CA TYR A 179 -23.67 -13.57 8.02
C TYR A 179 -24.37 -12.51 8.90
N LYS A 180 -23.68 -11.43 9.28
CA LYS A 180 -24.25 -10.35 10.10
C LYS A 180 -25.01 -9.35 9.24
N LYS A 181 -26.13 -8.83 9.76
CA LYS A 181 -27.00 -7.88 9.05
C LYS A 181 -26.29 -6.60 8.59
N ASN A 182 -25.32 -6.13 9.36
CA ASN A 182 -24.66 -4.84 9.10
C ASN A 182 -23.48 -4.94 8.11
N ASN A 183 -23.09 -6.16 7.68
CA ASN A 183 -21.96 -6.32 6.76
C ASN A 183 -22.44 -6.18 5.30
N VAL A 184 -22.66 -4.94 4.88
CA VAL A 184 -23.17 -4.61 3.53
C VAL A 184 -22.18 -5.09 2.46
N ILE A 185 -20.88 -4.82 2.63
CA ILE A 185 -19.83 -5.19 1.66
C ILE A 185 -19.84 -6.69 1.39
N GLY A 186 -19.76 -7.51 2.45
CA GLY A 186 -19.72 -8.96 2.32
C GLY A 186 -20.98 -9.50 1.64
N LYS A 187 -22.17 -8.98 2.00
CA LYS A 187 -23.43 -9.44 1.42
C LYS A 187 -23.55 -9.06 -0.06
N THR A 188 -23.26 -7.81 -0.40
CA THR A 188 -23.29 -7.33 -1.78
C THR A 188 -22.32 -8.11 -2.66
N LEU A 189 -21.10 -8.37 -2.17
CA LEU A 189 -20.13 -9.18 -2.92
C LEU A 189 -20.55 -10.64 -3.02
N LYS A 190 -21.12 -11.23 -1.97
CA LYS A 190 -21.66 -12.60 -2.03
C LYS A 190 -22.72 -12.74 -3.12
N GLU A 191 -23.64 -11.79 -3.21
CA GLU A 191 -24.69 -11.74 -4.24
C GLU A 191 -24.12 -11.48 -5.65
N ALA A 192 -23.12 -10.62 -5.77
CA ALA A 192 -22.45 -10.35 -7.05
C ALA A 192 -21.66 -11.55 -7.58
N LEU A 193 -21.11 -12.37 -6.68
CA LEU A 193 -20.22 -13.48 -6.99
C LEU A 193 -20.93 -14.86 -6.96
N GLU A 194 -22.25 -14.89 -6.83
CA GLU A 194 -23.04 -16.13 -6.70
C GLU A 194 -22.79 -17.12 -7.86
N ASN A 195 -22.72 -16.60 -9.09
CA ASN A 195 -22.61 -17.37 -10.33
C ASN A 195 -21.16 -17.60 -10.81
N VAL A 196 -20.17 -17.29 -9.97
CA VAL A 196 -18.75 -17.49 -10.29
C VAL A 196 -18.42 -18.98 -10.28
N SER A 197 -17.66 -19.41 -11.29
CA SER A 197 -17.29 -20.82 -11.47
C SER A 197 -16.33 -21.34 -10.40
N SER A 198 -15.29 -20.56 -10.08
CA SER A 198 -14.30 -20.90 -9.04
C SER A 198 -13.94 -19.67 -8.20
N LYS A 199 -13.87 -19.84 -6.88
CA LYS A 199 -13.48 -18.81 -5.92
C LYS A 199 -12.28 -19.28 -5.09
N VAL A 200 -11.27 -18.43 -4.91
CA VAL A 200 -10.13 -18.72 -4.03
C VAL A 200 -10.08 -17.64 -2.95
N LEU A 201 -10.30 -18.03 -1.70
CA LEU A 201 -10.21 -17.14 -0.55
C LEU A 201 -8.85 -17.33 0.11
N LEU A 202 -8.05 -16.27 0.17
CA LEU A 202 -6.74 -16.27 0.81
C LEU A 202 -6.84 -15.61 2.19
N THR A 203 -6.37 -16.27 3.24
CA THR A 203 -6.33 -15.67 4.58
C THR A 203 -5.30 -16.35 5.47
N ALA A 204 -4.55 -15.59 6.27
CA ALA A 204 -3.71 -16.22 7.30
C ALA A 204 -4.51 -16.65 8.54
N THR A 205 -5.61 -15.95 8.81
CA THR A 205 -6.41 -16.07 10.02
C THR A 205 -7.87 -16.32 9.65
N PRO A 206 -8.25 -17.57 9.30
CA PRO A 206 -9.64 -17.91 8.97
C PRO A 206 -10.56 -17.85 10.20
N LEU A 207 -9.99 -17.80 11.41
CA LEU A 207 -10.68 -17.76 12.69
C LEU A 207 -9.91 -16.83 13.65
N GLN A 208 -10.58 -15.88 14.29
CA GLN A 208 -10.00 -15.08 15.40
C GLN A 208 -10.79 -15.25 16.70
N ASN A 209 -12.09 -14.95 16.73
CA ASN A 209 -12.86 -14.87 17.98
C ASN A 209 -13.95 -15.94 18.10
N SER A 210 -14.57 -16.33 16.98
CA SER A 210 -15.74 -17.23 17.00
C SER A 210 -15.80 -18.16 15.80
N LEU A 211 -16.26 -19.41 16.00
CA LEU A 211 -16.50 -20.38 14.93
C LEU A 211 -17.49 -19.90 13.87
N LEU A 212 -18.35 -18.92 14.19
CA LEU A 212 -19.23 -18.28 13.21
C LEU A 212 -18.46 -17.54 12.09
N GLU A 213 -17.22 -17.15 12.35
CA GLU A 213 -16.35 -16.55 11.32
C GLU A 213 -16.04 -17.55 10.20
N LEU A 214 -15.86 -18.84 10.53
CA LEU A 214 -15.68 -19.90 9.54
C LEU A 214 -16.94 -20.12 8.71
N TYR A 215 -18.12 -20.05 9.34
CA TYR A 215 -19.39 -20.09 8.62
C TYR A 215 -19.46 -18.97 7.57
N GLY A 216 -19.13 -17.74 7.97
CA GLY A 216 -19.11 -16.60 7.05
C GLY A 216 -18.19 -16.82 5.85
N LEU A 217 -16.94 -17.22 6.08
CA LEU A 217 -15.99 -17.48 4.99
C LEU A 217 -16.46 -18.59 4.05
N VAL A 218 -16.93 -19.72 4.58
CA VAL A 218 -17.40 -20.84 3.75
C VAL A 218 -18.67 -20.46 2.99
N SER A 219 -19.55 -19.65 3.56
CA SER A 219 -20.76 -19.17 2.90
C SER A 219 -20.48 -18.28 1.68
N MET A 220 -19.30 -17.67 1.58
CA MET A 220 -18.85 -16.95 0.37
C MET A 220 -18.56 -17.90 -0.80
N ILE A 221 -18.19 -19.15 -0.48
CA ILE A 221 -17.91 -20.20 -1.47
C ILE A 221 -19.22 -20.90 -1.84
N ASP A 222 -19.86 -21.51 -0.85
CA ASP A 222 -21.08 -22.31 -1.02
C ASP A 222 -21.84 -22.46 0.31
N ASP A 223 -23.07 -21.93 0.36
CA ASP A 223 -23.98 -22.02 1.51
C ASP A 223 -24.33 -23.48 1.89
N ARG A 224 -24.25 -24.41 0.93
CA ARG A 224 -24.63 -25.81 1.14
C ARG A 224 -23.64 -26.58 2.02
N VAL A 225 -22.39 -26.10 2.15
CA VAL A 225 -21.34 -26.80 2.92
C VAL A 225 -21.72 -26.88 4.39
N PHE A 226 -22.26 -25.80 4.96
CA PHE A 226 -22.67 -25.74 6.36
C PHE A 226 -24.18 -25.81 6.59
N GLY A 227 -24.99 -25.48 5.59
CA GLY A 227 -26.44 -25.33 5.77
C GLY A 227 -26.76 -23.93 6.30
N ASP A 228 -27.89 -23.78 6.99
CA ASP A 228 -28.30 -22.48 7.52
C ASP A 228 -27.54 -22.08 8.80
N LEU A 229 -27.56 -20.76 9.06
CA LEU A 229 -26.84 -20.14 10.18
C LEU A 229 -27.36 -20.62 11.55
N ASP A 230 -28.66 -20.84 11.69
CA ASP A 230 -29.27 -21.21 12.97
C ASP A 230 -28.89 -22.63 13.37
N SER A 231 -28.93 -23.56 12.41
CA SER A 231 -28.42 -24.93 12.55
C SER A 231 -26.94 -24.94 12.92
N PHE A 232 -26.10 -24.17 12.21
CA PHE A 232 -24.68 -24.07 12.51
C PHE A 232 -24.42 -23.52 13.92
N ARG A 233 -25.16 -22.48 14.32
CA ARG A 233 -25.06 -21.87 15.65
C ARG A 233 -25.49 -22.82 16.76
N ALA A 234 -26.53 -23.62 16.53
CA ALA A 234 -26.98 -24.62 17.50
C ALA A 234 -25.94 -25.73 17.71
N GLN A 235 -25.25 -26.16 16.65
CA GLN A 235 -24.25 -27.24 16.69
C GLN A 235 -22.87 -26.79 17.19
N PHE A 236 -22.42 -25.60 16.79
CA PHE A 236 -21.03 -25.13 16.96
C PHE A 236 -20.90 -23.81 17.73
N GLY A 237 -21.99 -23.28 18.29
CA GLY A 237 -21.98 -22.09 19.13
C GLY A 237 -21.36 -22.36 20.52
N ALA A 238 -22.06 -21.96 21.58
CA ALA A 238 -21.53 -22.05 22.96
C ALA A 238 -21.37 -23.49 23.50
N LYS A 239 -21.85 -24.51 22.79
CA LYS A 239 -21.88 -25.92 23.22
C LYS A 239 -21.02 -26.85 22.36
N ALA A 240 -20.00 -26.32 21.68
CA ALA A 240 -19.11 -27.15 20.86
C ALA A 240 -18.38 -28.20 21.73
N THR A 241 -18.49 -29.48 21.37
CA THR A 241 -17.78 -30.60 21.98
C THR A 241 -16.66 -31.07 21.04
N GLU A 242 -15.72 -31.89 21.52
CA GLU A 242 -14.69 -32.45 20.64
C GLU A 242 -15.27 -33.23 19.45
N GLN A 243 -16.37 -33.97 19.67
CA GLN A 243 -17.05 -34.72 18.61
C GLN A 243 -17.63 -33.78 17.55
N THR A 244 -18.29 -32.69 17.95
CA THR A 244 -18.81 -31.73 16.96
C THR A 244 -17.67 -31.03 16.23
N LEU A 245 -16.58 -30.67 16.92
CA LEU A 245 -15.39 -30.10 16.27
C LEU A 245 -14.72 -31.06 15.28
N PHE A 246 -14.70 -32.37 15.56
CA PHE A 246 -14.22 -33.37 14.62
C PHE A 246 -15.07 -33.40 13.34
N HIS A 247 -16.40 -33.42 13.47
CA HIS A 247 -17.31 -33.33 12.33
C HIS A 247 -17.15 -32.02 11.54
N LEU A 248 -16.94 -30.90 12.24
CA LEU A 248 -16.65 -29.62 11.60
C LEU A 248 -15.39 -29.69 10.74
N ARG A 249 -14.30 -30.28 11.26
CA ARG A 249 -13.05 -30.47 10.50
C ARG A 249 -13.25 -31.33 9.26
N GLN A 250 -14.03 -32.42 9.36
CA GLN A 250 -14.34 -33.27 8.21
C GLN A 250 -15.09 -32.51 7.10
N ARG A 251 -16.06 -31.67 7.49
CA ARG A 251 -16.81 -30.81 6.53
C ARG A 251 -15.95 -29.72 5.91
N LEU A 252 -14.94 -29.23 6.63
CA LEU A 252 -13.99 -28.21 6.14
C LEU A 252 -12.92 -28.76 5.22
N ASN A 253 -12.48 -30.01 5.41
CA ASN A 253 -11.39 -30.63 4.65
C ASN A 253 -11.49 -30.50 3.11
N PRO A 254 -12.66 -30.64 2.46
CA PRO A 254 -12.75 -30.48 1.00
C PRO A 254 -12.73 -29.03 0.51
N VAL A 255 -12.88 -28.04 1.39
CA VAL A 255 -12.98 -26.61 1.02
C VAL A 255 -11.90 -25.75 1.61
N CYS A 256 -11.15 -26.21 2.61
CA CYS A 256 -10.14 -25.42 3.30
C CYS A 256 -8.86 -26.22 3.48
N GLN A 257 -7.76 -25.69 2.95
CA GLN A 257 -6.41 -26.18 3.21
C GLN A 257 -5.68 -25.18 4.10
N ARG A 258 -4.93 -25.68 5.08
CA ARG A 258 -4.16 -24.86 6.00
C ARG A 258 -2.76 -25.45 6.22
N THR A 259 -1.75 -24.67 5.87
CA THR A 259 -0.34 -24.96 6.15
C THR A 259 0.19 -24.03 7.25
N LEU A 260 0.94 -24.59 8.21
CA LEU A 260 1.61 -23.88 9.29
C LEU A 260 3.12 -23.83 9.05
N ARG A 261 3.79 -22.78 9.52
CA ARG A 261 5.26 -22.64 9.36
C ARG A 261 6.04 -23.82 9.93
N ARG A 262 5.58 -24.39 11.05
CA ARG A 262 6.19 -25.58 11.66
C ARG A 262 6.19 -26.82 10.76
N GLN A 263 5.26 -26.90 9.79
CA GLN A 263 5.17 -28.04 8.87
C GLN A 263 6.14 -27.92 7.70
N VAL A 264 6.59 -26.70 7.38
CA VAL A 264 7.45 -26.42 6.23
C VAL A 264 8.87 -26.01 6.63
N GLN A 265 9.16 -25.96 7.94
CA GLN A 265 10.43 -25.48 8.49
C GLN A 265 11.66 -26.25 7.96
N ALA A 266 11.49 -27.49 7.52
CA ALA A 266 12.56 -28.30 6.94
C ALA A 266 13.11 -27.74 5.62
N TYR A 267 12.31 -26.97 4.87
CA TYR A 267 12.68 -26.45 3.55
C TYR A 267 12.44 -24.94 3.39
N VAL A 268 11.78 -24.28 4.36
CA VAL A 268 11.66 -22.83 4.40
C VAL A 268 12.44 -22.28 5.61
N PRO A 269 13.57 -21.58 5.41
CA PRO A 269 14.34 -21.01 6.51
C PRO A 269 13.62 -19.79 7.08
N TYR A 270 13.30 -19.82 8.37
CA TYR A 270 12.71 -18.68 9.09
C TYR A 270 13.75 -18.04 9.99
N THR A 271 13.88 -16.71 9.88
CA THR A 271 14.65 -15.93 10.84
C THR A 271 13.99 -16.01 12.22
N GLN A 272 14.74 -16.50 13.22
CA GLN A 272 14.26 -16.53 14.60
C GLN A 272 14.02 -15.10 15.10
N ARG A 273 12.84 -14.84 15.66
CA ARG A 273 12.47 -13.55 16.22
C ARG A 273 12.55 -13.62 17.75
N LEU A 274 13.50 -12.88 18.32
CA LEU A 274 13.66 -12.76 19.77
C LEU A 274 13.00 -11.46 20.23
N ALA A 275 11.93 -11.57 21.01
CA ALA A 275 11.23 -10.41 21.56
C ALA A 275 11.92 -9.94 22.85
N ILE A 276 12.33 -8.67 22.88
CA ILE A 276 12.91 -8.02 24.06
C ILE A 276 11.98 -6.89 24.48
N LEU A 277 11.45 -6.95 25.70
CA LEU A 277 10.57 -5.92 26.23
C LEU A 277 11.39 -4.88 27.00
N GLN A 278 11.41 -3.64 26.51
CA GLN A 278 11.93 -2.50 27.26
C GLN A 278 10.77 -1.75 27.92
N LYS A 279 10.71 -1.82 29.26
CA LYS A 279 9.74 -1.04 30.05
C LYS A 279 10.18 0.43 30.11
N PHE A 280 9.19 1.31 30.21
CA PHE A 280 9.39 2.74 30.47
C PHE A 280 8.29 3.23 31.42
N THR A 281 8.57 4.32 32.12
CA THR A 281 7.60 4.99 32.99
C THR A 281 7.43 6.43 32.49
N PRO A 282 6.22 6.87 32.14
CA PRO A 282 6.00 8.26 31.74
C PRO A 282 6.30 9.23 32.88
N SER A 283 6.84 10.38 32.54
CA SER A 283 7.02 11.52 33.45
C SER A 283 5.67 11.99 34.04
N ASP A 284 5.73 12.82 35.10
CA ASP A 284 4.52 13.41 35.68
C ASP A 284 3.77 14.25 34.63
N GLN A 285 4.49 15.03 33.82
CA GLN A 285 3.89 15.85 32.74
C GLN A 285 3.21 15.01 31.67
N GLU A 286 3.82 13.89 31.23
CA GLU A 286 3.19 12.96 30.28
C GLU A 286 1.94 12.29 30.88
N ARG A 287 1.98 11.94 32.17
CA ARG A 287 0.83 11.34 32.88
C ARG A 287 -0.33 12.31 32.99
N GLU A 288 -0.06 13.55 33.38
CA GLU A 288 -1.06 14.61 33.48
C GLU A 288 -1.70 14.89 32.10
N PHE A 289 -0.88 15.12 31.08
CA PHE A 289 -1.35 15.31 29.71
C PHE A 289 -2.20 14.12 29.22
N SER A 290 -1.72 12.88 29.43
CA SER A 290 -2.46 11.69 29.03
C SER A 290 -3.77 11.53 29.78
N HIS A 291 -3.85 11.95 31.04
CA HIS A 291 -5.07 11.92 31.83
C HIS A 291 -6.11 12.90 31.27
N LEU A 292 -5.71 14.15 31.01
CA LEU A 292 -6.60 15.18 30.46
C LEU A 292 -7.20 14.78 29.11
N VAL A 293 -6.36 14.31 28.18
CA VAL A 293 -6.83 13.85 26.87
C VAL A 293 -7.70 12.59 27.01
N ALA A 294 -7.34 11.66 27.90
CA ALA A 294 -8.15 10.47 28.17
C ALA A 294 -9.56 10.82 28.69
N GLU A 295 -9.68 11.81 29.57
CA GLU A 295 -10.98 12.27 30.05
C GLU A 295 -11.81 12.91 28.93
N TYR A 296 -11.18 13.76 28.11
CA TYR A 296 -11.80 14.33 26.93
C TYR A 296 -12.37 13.25 25.98
N LEU A 297 -11.57 12.24 25.62
CA LEU A 297 -11.99 11.16 24.71
C LEU A 297 -13.14 10.30 25.25
N ARG A 298 -13.37 10.28 26.58
CA ARG A 298 -14.46 9.52 27.21
C ARG A 298 -15.79 10.27 27.25
N ARG A 299 -15.82 11.59 27.02
CA ARG A 299 -17.05 12.39 27.15
C ARG A 299 -18.08 12.00 26.10
N PRO A 300 -19.35 11.71 26.42
CA PRO A 300 -20.31 11.14 25.47
C PRO A 300 -20.67 12.04 24.29
N ASN A 301 -20.52 13.37 24.42
CA ASN A 301 -20.83 14.35 23.38
C ASN A 301 -19.57 15.17 23.09
N LEU A 302 -18.99 14.99 21.90
CA LEU A 302 -17.83 15.74 21.40
C LEU A 302 -18.23 16.35 20.07
N GLN A 303 -18.06 17.66 19.92
CA GLN A 303 -18.37 18.35 18.67
C GLN A 303 -17.29 18.08 17.62
N ALA A 304 -16.05 17.80 18.06
CA ALA A 304 -14.93 17.54 17.16
C ALA A 304 -15.05 16.23 16.37
N MET A 305 -15.97 15.31 16.72
CA MET A 305 -16.07 13.99 16.10
C MET A 305 -17.51 13.70 15.68
N PRO A 306 -17.76 13.37 14.40
CA PRO A 306 -19.07 12.90 13.95
C PRO A 306 -19.54 11.68 14.75
N GLU A 307 -20.83 11.62 15.09
CA GLU A 307 -21.39 10.50 15.87
C GLU A 307 -21.11 9.14 15.21
N GLY A 308 -21.22 9.06 13.88
CA GLY A 308 -20.95 7.84 13.12
C GLY A 308 -19.50 7.37 13.22
N GLN A 309 -18.53 8.30 13.21
CA GLN A 309 -17.10 7.97 13.14
C GLN A 309 -16.40 8.00 14.52
N ARG A 310 -17.11 8.41 15.57
CA ARG A 310 -16.58 8.69 16.89
C ARG A 310 -15.74 7.56 17.48
N GLN A 311 -16.21 6.32 17.39
CA GLN A 311 -15.52 5.16 17.97
C GLN A 311 -14.16 4.90 17.29
N LEU A 312 -14.12 5.06 15.96
CA LEU A 312 -12.91 4.88 15.16
C LEU A 312 -11.89 5.99 15.45
N ILE A 313 -12.33 7.25 15.38
CA ILE A 313 -11.48 8.42 15.65
C ILE A 313 -10.93 8.35 17.08
N SER A 314 -11.77 7.98 18.06
CA SER A 314 -11.34 7.77 19.44
C SER A 314 -10.24 6.71 19.53
N LEU A 315 -10.41 5.55 18.86
CA LEU A 315 -9.41 4.49 18.85
C LEU A 315 -8.07 4.97 18.27
N VAL A 316 -8.09 5.76 17.19
CA VAL A 316 -6.88 6.36 16.61
C VAL A 316 -6.22 7.32 17.59
N LEU A 317 -6.99 8.23 18.21
CA LEU A 317 -6.46 9.17 19.18
C LEU A 317 -5.86 8.45 20.41
N TRP A 318 -6.47 7.36 20.87
CA TRP A 318 -5.90 6.51 21.93
C TRP A 318 -4.55 5.90 21.51
N LYS A 319 -4.45 5.38 20.27
CA LYS A 319 -3.17 4.86 19.74
C LYS A 319 -2.11 5.95 19.64
N LEU A 320 -2.48 7.15 19.19
CA LEU A 320 -1.56 8.29 19.08
C LEU A 320 -1.08 8.77 20.44
N LEU A 321 -1.99 8.85 21.42
CA LEU A 321 -1.66 9.20 22.79
C LEU A 321 -0.66 8.21 23.40
N ALA A 322 -0.85 6.92 23.14
CA ALA A 322 0.08 5.86 23.57
C ALA A 322 1.40 5.86 22.77
N SER A 323 1.44 6.51 21.60
CA SER A 323 2.61 6.57 20.73
C SER A 323 3.63 7.57 21.24
N SER A 324 3.29 8.87 21.26
CA SER A 324 4.06 9.96 21.88
C SER A 324 3.17 11.21 22.01
N SER A 325 3.53 12.11 22.94
CA SER A 325 2.83 13.41 23.10
C SER A 325 2.81 14.22 21.80
N ARG A 326 3.93 14.21 21.05
CA ARG A 326 4.04 14.88 19.75
C ARG A 326 3.13 14.27 18.66
N ALA A 327 2.89 12.96 18.69
CA ALA A 327 2.11 12.28 17.66
C ALA A 327 0.65 12.75 17.66
N ILE A 328 0.04 12.89 18.84
CA ILE A 328 -1.35 13.33 18.96
C ILE A 328 -1.53 14.83 18.75
N ALA A 329 -0.50 15.67 18.97
CA ALA A 329 -0.58 17.13 18.86
C ALA A 329 -1.15 17.60 17.51
N GLY A 330 -0.75 16.97 16.39
CA GLY A 330 -1.31 17.33 15.08
C GLY A 330 -2.76 16.87 14.89
N ALA A 331 -3.19 15.79 15.55
CA ALA A 331 -4.58 15.32 15.46
C ALA A 331 -5.49 16.27 16.24
N LEU A 332 -5.04 16.75 17.39
CA LEU A 332 -5.67 17.85 18.13
C LEU A 332 -5.78 19.10 17.25
N ASP A 333 -4.71 19.50 16.55
CA ASP A 333 -4.72 20.65 15.62
C ASP A 333 -5.70 20.47 14.46
N THR A 334 -5.83 19.24 13.95
CA THR A 334 -6.78 18.91 12.86
C THR A 334 -8.22 19.07 13.34
N MET A 335 -8.52 18.53 14.53
CA MET A 335 -9.83 18.70 15.17
C MET A 335 -10.15 20.17 15.46
N THR A 336 -9.18 20.94 15.97
CA THR A 336 -9.32 22.39 16.19
C THR A 336 -9.67 23.12 14.90
N LYS A 337 -8.94 22.87 13.80
CA LYS A 337 -9.20 23.53 12.51
C LYS A 337 -10.57 23.18 11.93
N ARG A 338 -11.01 21.93 12.07
CA ARG A 338 -12.35 21.53 11.64
C ARG A 338 -13.42 22.29 12.40
N LEU A 339 -13.35 22.32 13.73
CA LEU A 339 -14.31 23.05 14.55
C LEU A 339 -14.33 24.55 14.22
N GLN A 340 -13.16 25.15 13.99
CA GLN A 340 -13.07 26.53 13.50
C GLN A 340 -13.75 26.71 12.14
N GLY A 341 -13.61 25.73 11.24
CA GLY A 341 -14.27 25.73 9.94
C GLY A 341 -15.80 25.64 10.04
N VAL A 342 -16.31 24.87 11.01
CA VAL A 342 -17.74 24.79 11.36
C VAL A 342 -18.26 26.14 11.83
N LEU A 343 -17.57 26.81 12.76
CA LEU A 343 -17.95 28.15 13.24
C LEU A 343 -17.89 29.23 12.14
N ALA A 344 -17.05 29.03 11.12
CA ALA A 344 -16.87 29.95 10.00
C ALA A 344 -17.75 29.63 8.78
N GLU A 345 -18.67 28.66 8.87
CA GLU A 345 -19.53 28.17 7.77
C GLU A 345 -18.73 27.81 6.49
N SER A 346 -17.51 27.31 6.67
CA SER A 346 -16.62 26.93 5.58
C SER A 346 -16.71 25.43 5.28
N THR A 347 -16.38 25.02 4.05
CA THR A 347 -16.29 23.59 3.70
C THR A 347 -15.25 22.91 4.59
N THR A 348 -15.69 21.97 5.41
CA THR A 348 -14.83 21.19 6.30
C THR A 348 -14.28 19.97 5.56
N GLN A 349 -13.01 19.65 5.79
CA GLN A 349 -12.43 18.40 5.31
C GLN A 349 -12.88 17.24 6.21
N ASP A 350 -13.01 16.05 5.61
CA ASP A 350 -13.30 14.82 6.35
C ASP A 350 -12.15 14.52 7.33
N LEU A 351 -12.49 14.27 8.59
CA LEU A 351 -11.50 14.02 9.64
C LEU A 351 -10.78 12.71 9.42
N VAL A 352 -11.49 11.67 9.00
CA VAL A 352 -10.92 10.34 8.78
C VAL A 352 -10.00 10.38 7.58
N GLU A 353 -10.35 11.04 6.47
CA GLU A 353 -9.43 11.21 5.33
C GLU A 353 -8.16 11.97 5.73
N THR A 354 -8.32 13.09 6.47
CA THR A 354 -7.16 13.90 6.90
C THR A 354 -6.27 13.14 7.91
N LEU A 355 -6.86 12.29 8.75
CA LEU A 355 -6.12 11.42 9.65
C LEU A 355 -5.49 10.24 8.87
N ASP A 356 -6.16 9.67 7.88
CA ASP A 356 -5.66 8.54 7.08
C ASP A 356 -4.41 8.90 6.26
N GLU A 357 -4.34 10.12 5.72
CA GLU A 357 -3.11 10.64 5.08
C GLU A 357 -1.87 10.54 5.98
N ASP A 358 -2.08 10.70 7.30
CA ASP A 358 -1.02 10.68 8.31
C ASP A 358 -0.87 9.31 9.01
N TYR A 359 -1.86 8.41 8.87
CA TYR A 359 -1.99 7.17 9.64
C TYR A 359 -2.48 5.99 8.78
N GLU A 360 -1.55 5.17 8.28
CA GLU A 360 -1.79 3.99 7.39
C GLU A 360 -2.73 2.89 7.95
N SER A 361 -3.30 3.03 9.16
CA SER A 361 -4.12 1.99 9.81
C SER A 361 -5.64 2.22 9.74
N LEU A 362 -6.09 3.30 9.10
CA LEU A 362 -7.50 3.67 9.02
C LEU A 362 -8.25 2.97 7.86
N ASP A 363 -7.53 2.61 6.80
CA ASP A 363 -8.00 1.91 5.59
C ASP A 363 -8.68 0.54 5.85
N GLU A 364 -8.56 -0.04 7.06
CA GLU A 364 -9.23 -1.32 7.41
C GLU A 364 -10.65 -1.16 7.94
N THR A 365 -11.04 0.04 8.39
CA THR A 365 -12.31 0.29 9.11
C THR A 365 -13.06 1.53 8.62
N ALA A 366 -12.40 2.43 7.89
CA ALA A 366 -13.03 3.59 7.27
C ALA A 366 -13.94 3.22 6.07
N GLU A 367 -13.76 2.04 5.47
CA GLU A 367 -14.37 1.63 4.20
C GLU A 367 -15.92 1.46 4.24
N GLU A 368 -16.58 1.57 5.40
CA GLU A 368 -18.01 1.24 5.57
C GLU A 368 -18.98 2.45 5.62
N TRP A 369 -18.49 3.68 5.60
CA TRP A 369 -19.30 4.84 6.00
C TRP A 369 -19.39 5.89 4.88
N GLU A 370 -20.62 6.13 4.39
CA GLU A 370 -20.96 7.33 3.61
C GLU A 370 -21.48 8.37 4.61
N GLU A 371 -20.90 9.57 4.66
CA GLU A 371 -21.49 10.69 5.41
C GLU A 371 -22.43 11.50 4.50
N GLU A 372 -23.69 11.63 4.93
CA GLU A 372 -24.56 12.71 4.50
C GLU A 372 -24.16 13.96 5.29
N SER A 373 -23.61 14.96 4.59
CA SER A 373 -23.37 16.28 5.16
C SER A 373 -24.69 17.06 5.19
N GLU A 374 -25.43 17.00 6.29
CA GLU A 374 -26.52 17.94 6.53
C GLU A 374 -25.97 19.29 6.98
N SER A 375 -26.33 20.34 6.25
CA SER A 375 -26.12 21.73 6.66
C SER A 375 -27.15 22.07 7.76
N ASN A 376 -26.78 21.89 9.02
CA ASN A 376 -27.59 22.36 10.14
C ASN A 376 -27.18 23.76 10.58
N ILE A 377 -28.18 24.61 10.83
CA ILE A 377 -28.02 25.93 11.44
C ILE A 377 -27.70 25.70 12.92
N LEU A 378 -26.53 26.15 13.37
CA LEU A 378 -26.09 25.99 14.75
C LEU A 378 -26.91 26.89 15.70
N THR A 379 -27.29 26.35 16.84
CA THR A 379 -27.86 27.11 17.96
C THR A 379 -26.76 27.88 18.71
N ALA A 380 -27.14 28.89 19.50
CA ALA A 380 -26.19 29.66 20.31
C ALA A 380 -25.45 28.78 21.34
N ASP A 381 -26.12 27.78 21.90
CA ASP A 381 -25.53 26.84 22.86
C ASP A 381 -24.53 25.90 22.17
N GLU A 382 -24.83 25.44 20.95
CA GLU A 382 -23.87 24.64 20.14
C GLU A 382 -22.65 25.48 19.74
N TYR A 383 -22.85 26.76 19.40
CA TYR A 383 -21.75 27.67 19.09
C TYR A 383 -20.80 27.82 20.28
N GLN A 384 -21.34 28.03 21.49
CA GLN A 384 -20.54 28.14 22.70
C GLN A 384 -19.82 26.82 23.03
N ALA A 385 -20.51 25.68 22.92
CA ALA A 385 -19.91 24.37 23.16
C ALA A 385 -18.72 24.09 22.22
N ILE A 386 -18.87 24.44 20.92
CA ILE A 386 -17.78 24.32 19.95
C ILE A 386 -16.61 25.26 20.30
N ALA A 387 -16.89 26.50 20.71
CA ALA A 387 -15.87 27.46 21.09
C ALA A 387 -15.05 27.00 22.32
N ASP A 388 -15.72 26.47 23.34
CA ASP A 388 -15.07 25.93 24.54
C ASP A 388 -14.20 24.71 24.21
N GLU A 389 -14.70 23.82 23.34
CA GLU A 389 -13.95 22.65 22.88
C GLU A 389 -12.70 23.03 22.06
N ILE A 390 -12.77 24.09 21.25
CA ILE A 390 -11.62 24.62 20.51
C ILE A 390 -10.52 25.08 21.47
N GLU A 391 -10.84 25.82 22.53
CA GLU A 391 -9.85 26.33 23.48
C GLU A 391 -9.22 25.18 24.30
N GLU A 392 -10.01 24.19 24.68
CA GLU A 392 -9.51 22.99 25.36
C GLU A 392 -8.55 22.18 24.47
N LEU A 393 -8.90 21.95 23.20
CA LEU A 393 -8.03 21.26 22.23
C LEU A 393 -6.72 22.02 21.98
N LYS A 394 -6.77 23.36 21.90
CA LYS A 394 -5.56 24.20 21.80
C LYS A 394 -4.68 24.07 23.04
N HIS A 395 -5.28 24.03 24.23
CA HIS A 395 -4.54 23.83 25.46
C HIS A 395 -3.83 22.47 25.49
N PHE A 396 -4.52 21.39 25.11
CA PHE A 396 -3.91 20.05 25.00
C PHE A 396 -2.76 20.03 23.99
N LYS A 397 -2.91 20.68 22.83
CA LYS A 397 -1.83 20.81 21.85
C LYS A 397 -0.60 21.50 22.45
N GLN A 398 -0.79 22.60 23.17
CA GLN A 398 0.31 23.32 23.81
C GLN A 398 1.02 22.45 24.87
N LEU A 399 0.28 21.72 25.70
CA LEU A 399 0.87 20.78 26.66
C LEU A 399 1.70 19.71 25.94
N ALA A 400 1.16 19.11 24.88
CA ALA A 400 1.85 18.12 24.08
C ALA A 400 3.16 18.65 23.46
N GLU A 401 3.14 19.88 22.95
CA GLU A 401 4.33 20.55 22.39
C GLU A 401 5.34 21.00 23.47
N ASN A 402 4.91 21.17 24.71
CA ASN A 402 5.82 21.56 25.79
C ASN A 402 6.58 20.38 26.41
N ILE A 403 6.11 19.14 26.22
CA ILE A 403 6.82 17.93 26.66
C ILE A 403 8.06 17.68 25.79
N ARG A 404 9.22 18.22 26.20
CA ARG A 404 10.47 18.20 25.41
C ARG A 404 11.20 16.85 25.43
N GLU A 405 11.08 16.08 26.50
CA GLU A 405 11.72 14.77 26.66
C GLU A 405 10.69 13.69 26.95
N ASP A 406 10.45 12.85 25.94
CA ASP A 406 9.52 11.74 26.00
C ASP A 406 10.20 10.49 26.61
N ALA A 407 9.58 9.91 27.63
CA ALA A 407 10.17 8.80 28.38
C ALA A 407 10.32 7.54 27.52
N LYS A 408 9.40 7.33 26.58
CA LYS A 408 9.41 6.20 25.64
C LYS A 408 10.55 6.34 24.63
N SER A 409 10.88 7.56 24.21
CA SER A 409 11.99 7.86 23.31
C SER A 409 13.34 7.55 23.96
N ARG A 410 13.52 7.89 25.24
CA ARG A 410 14.71 7.47 26.01
C ARG A 410 14.79 5.96 26.14
N ALA A 411 13.66 5.31 26.44
CA ALA A 411 13.60 3.85 26.52
C ALA A 411 13.90 3.17 25.17
N LEU A 412 13.47 3.75 24.05
CA LEU A 412 13.79 3.25 22.71
C LEU A 412 15.31 3.25 22.46
N LEU A 413 16.04 4.28 22.88
CA LEU A 413 17.50 4.30 22.77
C LEU A 413 18.16 3.17 23.58
N THR A 414 17.65 2.90 24.78
CA THR A 414 18.08 1.75 25.60
C THR A 414 17.73 0.41 24.95
N ALA A 415 16.55 0.30 24.34
CA ALA A 415 16.13 -0.90 23.62
C ALA A 415 17.04 -1.17 22.41
N LEU A 416 17.37 -0.12 21.64
CA LEU A 416 18.26 -0.21 20.48
C LEU A 416 19.67 -0.61 20.88
N SER A 417 20.24 -0.03 21.94
CA SER A 417 21.58 -0.40 22.41
C SER A 417 21.63 -1.87 22.86
N THR A 418 20.60 -2.32 23.59
CA THR A 418 20.46 -3.73 24.01
C THR A 418 20.31 -4.65 22.81
N ALA A 419 19.47 -4.29 21.84
CA ALA A 419 19.26 -5.08 20.62
C ALA A 419 20.53 -5.17 19.77
N PHE A 420 21.26 -4.07 19.57
CA PHE A 420 22.51 -4.06 18.81
C PHE A 420 23.63 -4.84 19.49
N ALA A 421 23.73 -4.81 20.82
CA ALA A 421 24.63 -5.67 21.56
C ALA A 421 24.30 -7.15 21.31
N LYS A 422 23.01 -7.52 21.31
CA LYS A 422 22.59 -8.90 21.03
C LYS A 422 22.82 -9.31 19.58
N LEU A 423 22.57 -8.42 18.61
CA LEU A 423 22.87 -8.70 17.20
C LEU A 423 24.37 -8.91 16.98
N LYS A 424 25.22 -8.13 17.64
CA LYS A 424 26.67 -8.30 17.60
C LYS A 424 27.11 -9.67 18.15
N GLU A 425 26.52 -10.10 19.28
CA GLU A 425 26.77 -11.43 19.86
C GLU A 425 26.37 -12.56 18.89
N LEU A 426 25.27 -12.38 18.16
CA LEU A 426 24.77 -13.35 17.17
C LEU A 426 25.49 -13.27 15.81
N GLY A 427 26.47 -12.37 15.64
CA GLY A 427 27.14 -12.15 14.36
C GLY A 427 26.24 -11.54 13.27
N ALA A 428 25.10 -10.93 13.66
CA ALA A 428 24.14 -10.33 12.75
C ALA A 428 24.43 -8.85 12.47
N ALA A 429 23.95 -8.34 11.32
CA ALA A 429 24.08 -6.93 10.97
C ALA A 429 23.30 -6.04 11.96
N GLN A 430 23.94 -4.99 12.47
CA GLN A 430 23.33 -4.02 13.39
C GLN A 430 22.46 -3.02 12.64
N LYS A 431 21.33 -3.51 12.13
CA LYS A 431 20.31 -2.70 11.45
C LYS A 431 19.02 -2.72 12.28
N ALA A 432 18.36 -1.57 12.37
CA ALA A 432 17.07 -1.44 13.03
C ALA A 432 16.03 -0.90 12.06
N ILE A 433 14.81 -1.44 12.16
CA ILE A 433 13.61 -0.91 11.54
C ILE A 433 12.70 -0.50 12.69
N ILE A 434 12.25 0.75 12.70
CA ILE A 434 11.39 1.31 13.75
C ILE A 434 9.99 1.47 13.16
N PHE A 435 9.02 0.77 13.76
CA PHE A 435 7.61 0.96 13.46
C PHE A 435 7.06 2.05 14.38
N THR A 436 6.46 3.08 13.80
CA THR A 436 5.84 4.20 14.52
C THR A 436 4.43 4.40 13.96
N GLU A 437 3.46 4.66 14.84
CA GLU A 437 2.08 4.96 14.44
C GLU A 437 1.99 6.28 13.67
N SER A 438 2.90 7.25 13.92
CA SER A 438 2.90 8.55 13.24
C SER A 438 4.16 8.75 12.42
N LYS A 439 3.98 9.17 11.16
CA LYS A 439 5.07 9.61 10.26
C LYS A 439 5.27 11.13 10.26
N ARG A 440 4.43 11.90 10.99
CA ARG A 440 4.47 13.38 11.00
C ARG A 440 5.80 13.97 11.48
N THR A 441 6.55 13.25 12.30
CA THR A 441 7.90 13.65 12.72
C THR A 441 8.95 13.55 11.60
N GLN A 442 8.60 12.99 10.45
CA GLN A 442 9.47 12.83 9.26
C GLN A 442 9.19 13.90 8.19
N ALA A 443 8.42 14.94 8.52
CA ALA A 443 8.06 16.01 7.61
C ALA A 443 9.31 16.78 7.14
N TYR A 444 9.49 16.89 5.82
CA TYR A 444 10.65 17.57 5.21
C TYR A 444 10.84 19.03 5.65
N ARG A 445 9.77 19.69 6.11
CA ARG A 445 9.79 21.09 6.59
C ARG A 445 10.43 21.25 7.97
N GLN A 446 10.53 20.18 8.76
CA GLN A 446 11.17 20.24 10.08
C GLN A 446 12.69 20.08 9.91
N THR A 447 13.44 21.13 10.22
CA THR A 447 14.91 21.05 10.26
C THR A 447 15.33 20.10 11.40
N PRO A 448 16.07 19.02 11.11
CA PRO A 448 16.58 18.15 12.18
C PRO A 448 17.51 18.92 13.11
N LYS A 449 17.43 18.64 14.42
CA LYS A 449 18.33 19.27 15.42
C LYS A 449 19.81 18.98 15.15
N ASP A 450 20.11 17.81 14.59
CA ASP A 450 21.45 17.39 14.19
C ASP A 450 21.52 17.25 12.66
N VAL A 451 21.99 18.32 12.01
CA VAL A 451 22.10 18.43 10.56
C VAL A 451 23.08 17.40 9.98
N SER A 452 24.04 16.91 10.77
CA SER A 452 25.03 15.92 10.30
C SER A 452 24.41 14.55 9.95
N ARG A 453 23.21 14.27 10.48
CA ARG A 453 22.51 12.98 10.29
C ARG A 453 21.59 12.96 9.08
N ILE A 454 21.42 14.07 8.34
CA ILE A 454 20.46 14.17 7.23
C ILE A 454 20.65 13.07 6.18
N LYS A 455 21.89 12.70 5.86
CA LYS A 455 22.21 11.59 4.94
C LYS A 455 21.63 10.24 5.35
N GLN A 456 21.38 10.06 6.63
CA GLN A 456 20.88 8.82 7.24
C GLN A 456 19.36 8.85 7.43
N MET A 457 18.71 9.97 7.12
CA MET A 457 17.28 10.20 7.33
C MET A 457 16.49 10.01 6.03
N LEU A 458 15.23 9.61 6.18
CA LEU A 458 14.22 9.64 5.13
C LEU A 458 13.22 10.73 5.49
N PHE A 459 12.88 11.54 4.50
CA PHE A 459 11.89 12.61 4.64
C PHE A 459 10.69 12.28 3.76
N GLY A 460 9.49 12.62 4.24
CA GLY A 460 8.23 12.39 3.53
C GLY A 460 7.32 13.62 3.56
N SER A 461 6.05 13.38 3.25
CA SER A 461 4.98 14.40 3.15
C SER A 461 5.16 15.37 1.97
N PHE A 462 5.73 14.90 0.87
CA PHE A 462 5.80 15.65 -0.39
C PHE A 462 4.53 15.46 -1.21
N SER A 463 3.98 16.54 -1.77
CA SER A 463 2.82 16.51 -2.67
C SER A 463 3.18 16.68 -4.14
N LYS A 464 4.33 17.30 -4.44
CA LYS A 464 4.79 17.53 -5.81
C LYS A 464 5.98 16.67 -6.21
N CYS A 465 6.67 16.07 -5.25
CA CYS A 465 7.67 15.04 -5.54
C CYS A 465 7.01 13.83 -6.19
N LEU A 466 7.63 13.25 -7.22
CA LEU A 466 7.15 12.00 -7.83
C LEU A 466 7.26 10.80 -6.88
N TYR A 467 8.08 10.90 -5.84
CA TYR A 467 8.31 9.85 -4.86
C TYR A 467 7.87 10.29 -3.47
N PRO A 468 7.16 9.42 -2.70
CA PRO A 468 6.60 9.79 -1.40
C PRO A 468 7.65 9.95 -0.30
N LEU A 469 8.83 9.37 -0.48
CA LEU A 469 9.95 9.42 0.46
C LEU A 469 11.24 9.77 -0.28
N GLN A 470 12.06 10.63 0.32
CA GLN A 470 13.33 11.06 -0.26
C GLN A 470 14.44 11.14 0.79
N LYS A 471 15.66 10.79 0.37
CA LYS A 471 16.89 11.08 1.11
C LYS A 471 17.56 12.32 0.52
N PHE A 472 18.21 13.10 1.38
CA PHE A 472 19.00 14.27 0.99
C PHE A 472 20.43 14.09 1.44
N ASP A 473 21.39 14.56 0.63
CA ASP A 473 22.80 14.53 1.00
C ASP A 473 23.16 15.70 1.96
N SER A 474 22.35 16.75 1.97
CA SER A 474 22.60 17.95 2.78
C SER A 474 21.32 18.64 3.23
N ASP A 475 21.43 19.50 4.26
CA ASP A 475 20.30 20.37 4.63
C ASP A 475 19.95 21.35 3.52
N THR A 476 20.96 21.79 2.75
CA THR A 476 20.75 22.66 1.59
C THR A 476 19.79 22.02 0.59
N GLU A 477 20.00 20.75 0.24
CA GLU A 477 19.07 20.01 -0.63
C GLU A 477 17.68 19.88 -0.01
N ARG A 478 17.57 19.57 1.28
CA ARG A 478 16.28 19.50 1.97
C ARG A 478 15.54 20.84 1.91
N ARG A 479 16.24 21.95 2.17
CA ARG A 479 15.68 23.31 2.10
C ARG A 479 15.32 23.69 0.67
N PHE A 480 16.08 23.25 -0.32
CA PHE A 480 15.72 23.42 -1.72
C PHE A 480 14.44 22.67 -2.07
N ALA A 481 14.27 21.43 -1.59
CA ALA A 481 13.03 20.68 -1.75
C ALA A 481 11.81 21.41 -1.15
N VAL A 482 11.98 22.20 -0.07
CA VAL A 482 10.90 23.07 0.45
C VAL A 482 10.46 24.11 -0.59
N ILE A 483 11.41 24.72 -1.30
CA ILE A 483 11.13 25.69 -2.37
C ILE A 483 10.45 24.99 -3.54
N LEU A 484 10.90 23.79 -3.92
CA LEU A 484 10.32 23.00 -5.00
C LEU A 484 8.87 22.60 -4.72
N GLU A 485 8.58 22.13 -3.51
CA GLU A 485 7.22 21.79 -3.09
C GLU A 485 6.28 23.01 -3.16
N ARG A 486 6.79 24.21 -2.92
CA ARG A 486 5.99 25.44 -3.05
C ARG A 486 5.80 25.86 -4.50
N ASP A 487 6.86 25.85 -5.31
CA ASP A 487 6.90 26.60 -6.57
C ASP A 487 6.89 25.72 -7.84
N ALA A 488 7.36 24.48 -7.78
CA ALA A 488 7.39 23.58 -8.94
C ALA A 488 5.98 23.04 -9.29
N GLN A 489 5.83 22.47 -10.49
CA GLN A 489 4.68 21.60 -10.83
C GLN A 489 4.93 20.18 -10.33
N LYS A 490 6.12 19.64 -10.62
CA LYS A 490 6.60 18.33 -10.17
C LYS A 490 8.11 18.39 -10.00
N TRP A 491 8.66 17.52 -9.16
CA TRP A 491 10.11 17.34 -9.08
C TRP A 491 10.47 15.92 -8.61
N PHE A 492 11.73 15.54 -8.78
CA PHE A 492 12.27 14.32 -8.18
C PHE A 492 13.81 14.37 -8.11
N LYS A 493 14.41 13.49 -7.30
CA LYS A 493 15.86 13.22 -7.36
C LYS A 493 16.10 12.01 -8.29
N PRO A 494 16.93 12.14 -9.33
CA PRO A 494 17.15 11.06 -10.29
C PRO A 494 17.96 9.89 -9.71
N ALA A 495 17.70 8.69 -10.22
CA ALA A 495 18.45 7.49 -9.88
C ALA A 495 19.63 7.28 -10.83
N GLN A 496 20.60 6.45 -10.42
CA GLN A 496 21.71 6.03 -11.27
C GLN A 496 21.19 5.36 -12.56
N GLY A 497 21.80 5.69 -13.70
CA GLY A 497 21.44 5.19 -15.02
C GLY A 497 20.25 5.87 -15.67
N GLN A 498 19.55 6.79 -14.98
CA GLN A 498 18.30 7.38 -15.48
C GLN A 498 18.53 8.39 -16.61
N PHE A 499 19.58 9.21 -16.51
CA PHE A 499 19.88 10.27 -17.49
C PHE A 499 21.13 9.97 -18.34
N GLN A 500 21.98 9.03 -17.90
CA GLN A 500 23.18 8.59 -18.63
C GLN A 500 24.08 9.76 -19.05
N ILE A 501 24.24 10.76 -18.17
CA ILE A 501 25.14 11.90 -18.38
C ILE A 501 26.52 11.47 -17.92
N TYR A 502 27.53 11.62 -18.77
CA TYR A 502 28.91 11.25 -18.45
C TYR A 502 29.86 12.43 -18.62
N TRP A 503 30.84 12.52 -17.73
CA TRP A 503 31.90 13.54 -17.76
C TRP A 503 33.27 12.88 -17.60
N LYS A 504 34.31 13.53 -18.12
CA LYS A 504 35.68 13.00 -18.10
C LYS A 504 36.40 13.40 -16.82
N SER A 505 36.91 12.41 -16.08
CA SER A 505 37.75 12.55 -14.89
C SER A 505 39.09 11.86 -15.17
N GLY A 506 40.06 12.59 -15.73
CA GLY A 506 41.31 12.00 -16.21
C GLY A 506 41.08 11.04 -17.39
N PHE A 507 41.46 9.76 -17.23
CA PHE A 507 41.25 8.71 -18.24
C PHE A 507 39.90 7.98 -18.10
N ASP A 508 39.17 8.21 -17.00
CA ASP A 508 37.91 7.54 -16.72
C ASP A 508 36.70 8.41 -17.09
N SER A 509 35.63 7.76 -17.56
CA SER A 509 34.32 8.36 -17.76
C SER A 509 33.43 8.03 -16.57
N LYS A 510 32.99 9.06 -15.81
CA LYS A 510 32.12 8.88 -14.64
C LYS A 510 30.73 9.41 -14.95
N GLU A 511 29.72 8.71 -14.41
CA GLU A 511 28.34 9.17 -14.50
C GLU A 511 28.12 10.40 -13.62
N TYR A 512 27.38 11.38 -14.13
CA TYR A 512 26.88 12.52 -13.40
C TYR A 512 25.38 12.31 -13.10
N ILE A 513 25.04 12.37 -11.82
CA ILE A 513 23.66 12.31 -11.33
C ILE A 513 23.36 13.69 -10.73
N PRO A 514 22.43 14.46 -11.32
CA PRO A 514 22.06 15.78 -10.82
C PRO A 514 21.24 15.68 -9.54
N ASP A 515 21.31 16.69 -8.68
CA ASP A 515 20.59 16.68 -7.41
C ASP A 515 19.07 16.62 -7.58
N PHE A 516 18.52 17.37 -8.54
CA PHE A 516 17.08 17.46 -8.76
C PHE A 516 16.74 17.60 -10.25
N VAL A 517 15.57 17.09 -10.62
CA VAL A 517 14.86 17.43 -11.86
C VAL A 517 13.56 18.11 -11.49
N VAL A 518 13.30 19.28 -12.06
CA VAL A 518 12.20 20.16 -11.66
C VAL A 518 11.39 20.55 -12.88
N GLU A 519 10.09 20.25 -12.87
CA GLU A 519 9.17 20.70 -13.89
C GLU A 519 8.50 22.01 -13.45
N THR A 520 8.68 23.06 -14.25
CA THR A 520 7.96 24.34 -14.11
C THR A 520 6.88 24.44 -15.18
N LYS A 521 6.08 25.52 -15.16
CA LYS A 521 5.07 25.78 -16.18
C LYS A 521 5.66 25.77 -17.60
N ASP A 522 6.84 26.37 -17.78
CA ASP A 522 7.39 26.68 -19.11
C ASP A 522 8.68 25.91 -19.45
N SER A 523 9.33 25.27 -18.46
CA SER A 523 10.63 24.59 -18.65
C SER A 523 10.87 23.46 -17.65
N ILE A 524 11.81 22.57 -17.96
CA ILE A 524 12.31 21.51 -17.07
C ILE A 524 13.75 21.83 -16.69
N TRP A 525 14.08 21.79 -15.39
CA TRP A 525 15.41 22.15 -14.90
C TRP A 525 16.14 20.93 -14.36
N LEU A 526 17.39 20.78 -14.76
CA LEU A 526 18.39 19.96 -14.11
C LEU A 526 19.15 20.84 -13.13
N VAL A 527 19.01 20.55 -11.84
CA VAL A 527 19.53 21.40 -10.78
C VAL A 527 20.59 20.67 -9.98
N GLU A 528 21.69 21.35 -9.72
CA GLU A 528 22.76 20.94 -8.81
C GLU A 528 22.94 22.00 -7.73
N THR A 529 23.11 21.59 -6.48
CA THR A 529 23.51 22.47 -5.39
C THR A 529 24.96 22.22 -4.99
N LYS A 530 25.77 23.28 -4.88
CA LYS A 530 27.18 23.15 -4.47
C LYS A 530 27.64 24.24 -3.52
N ALA A 531 28.58 23.92 -2.63
CA ALA A 531 29.18 24.93 -1.76
C ALA A 531 29.87 26.01 -2.62
N GLY A 532 29.70 27.28 -2.27
CA GLY A 532 30.20 28.40 -3.09
C GLY A 532 31.70 28.32 -3.43
N LYS A 533 32.50 27.78 -2.52
CA LYS A 533 33.94 27.55 -2.71
C LYS A 533 34.27 26.52 -3.81
N ASP A 534 33.37 25.57 -4.07
CA ASP A 534 33.56 24.46 -5.00
C ASP A 534 32.99 24.77 -6.39
N LEU A 535 32.32 25.91 -6.60
CA LEU A 535 31.73 26.28 -7.89
C LEU A 535 32.76 26.47 -9.01
N LYS A 536 34.01 26.77 -8.63
CA LYS A 536 35.14 26.92 -9.55
C LYS A 536 35.99 25.65 -9.64
N ASP A 537 35.58 24.57 -8.97
CA ASP A 537 36.30 23.30 -9.04
C ASP A 537 36.22 22.73 -10.46
N PRO A 538 37.36 22.27 -11.04
CA PRO A 538 37.38 21.75 -12.40
C PRO A 538 36.45 20.55 -12.64
N GLU A 539 36.25 19.67 -11.65
CA GLU A 539 35.32 18.54 -11.79
C GLU A 539 33.86 19.01 -11.75
N VAL A 540 33.55 19.98 -10.89
CA VAL A 540 32.20 20.57 -10.82
C VAL A 540 31.86 21.26 -12.14
N LEU A 541 32.80 22.01 -12.72
CA LEU A 541 32.61 22.65 -14.02
C LEU A 541 32.44 21.64 -15.15
N ALA A 542 33.23 20.56 -15.17
CA ALA A 542 33.11 19.50 -16.18
C ALA A 542 31.76 18.77 -16.11
N LYS A 543 31.25 18.50 -14.90
CA LYS A 543 29.89 17.96 -14.70
C LYS A 543 28.84 18.93 -15.22
N ALA A 544 28.98 20.21 -14.88
CA ALA A 544 28.08 21.26 -15.32
C ALA A 544 28.08 21.43 -16.86
N ASP A 545 29.23 21.30 -17.52
CA ASP A 545 29.33 21.30 -19.00
C ASP A 545 28.60 20.10 -19.61
N ALA A 546 28.85 18.89 -19.10
CA ALA A 546 28.18 17.68 -19.58
C ALA A 546 26.65 17.75 -19.40
N ALA A 547 26.19 18.25 -18.26
CA ALA A 547 24.77 18.43 -17.99
C ALA A 547 24.14 19.51 -18.88
N PHE A 548 24.86 20.60 -19.16
CA PHE A 548 24.41 21.66 -20.06
C PHE A 548 24.26 21.16 -21.51
N GLU A 549 25.24 20.43 -22.03
CA GLU A 549 25.12 19.80 -23.36
C GLU A 549 23.97 18.79 -23.42
N TRP A 550 23.77 18.01 -22.36
CA TRP A 550 22.62 17.11 -22.28
C TRP A 550 21.28 17.88 -22.33
N CYS A 551 21.14 18.97 -21.57
CA CYS A 551 19.96 19.85 -21.60
C CYS A 551 19.69 20.39 -23.00
N LYS A 552 20.72 20.71 -23.77
CA LYS A 552 20.61 21.20 -25.14
C LYS A 552 20.00 20.14 -26.05
N HIS A 553 20.56 18.92 -26.04
CA HIS A 553 20.01 17.80 -26.81
C HIS A 553 18.58 17.43 -26.39
N ALA A 554 18.30 17.44 -25.08
CA ALA A 554 16.96 17.19 -24.57
C ALA A 554 15.96 18.26 -25.01
N THR A 555 16.39 19.52 -25.08
CA THR A 555 15.59 20.63 -25.62
C THR A 555 15.29 20.43 -27.10
N ASP A 556 16.32 20.15 -27.91
CA ASP A 556 16.17 19.94 -29.35
C ASP A 556 15.16 18.83 -29.65
N TYR A 557 15.26 17.71 -28.93
CA TYR A 557 14.31 16.61 -29.03
C TYR A 557 12.91 16.99 -28.53
N ALA A 558 12.81 17.64 -27.36
CA ALA A 558 11.53 18.00 -26.76
C ALA A 558 10.73 18.96 -27.63
N LEU A 559 11.37 19.98 -28.21
CA LEU A 559 10.70 20.95 -29.08
C LEU A 559 10.13 20.31 -30.36
N GLN A 560 10.79 19.27 -30.89
CA GLN A 560 10.26 18.48 -32.01
C GLN A 560 9.01 17.66 -31.65
N HIS A 561 8.77 17.41 -30.36
CA HIS A 561 7.69 16.57 -29.85
C HIS A 561 6.73 17.34 -28.93
N ASN A 562 6.63 18.66 -29.10
CA ASN A 562 5.73 19.54 -28.34
C ASN A 562 5.97 19.49 -26.81
N GLY A 563 7.22 19.27 -26.40
CA GLY A 563 7.71 19.26 -25.03
C GLY A 563 8.29 20.60 -24.56
N LYS A 564 8.71 20.65 -23.30
CA LYS A 564 9.27 21.85 -22.65
C LYS A 564 10.78 21.99 -22.87
N HIS A 565 11.28 23.23 -22.79
CA HIS A 565 12.72 23.51 -22.84
C HIS A 565 13.43 23.00 -21.58
N TRP A 566 14.63 22.44 -21.74
CA TRP A 566 15.47 21.97 -20.64
C TRP A 566 16.55 22.98 -20.27
N ARG A 567 16.81 23.18 -18.98
CA ARG A 567 17.79 24.15 -18.46
C ARG A 567 18.67 23.50 -17.42
N TYR A 568 19.96 23.86 -17.39
CA TYR A 568 20.86 23.45 -16.32
C TYR A 568 21.12 24.61 -15.37
N VAL A 569 20.96 24.39 -14.06
CA VAL A 569 21.10 25.42 -13.03
C VAL A 569 22.04 24.91 -11.92
N LEU A 570 23.14 25.62 -11.69
CA LEU A 570 24.13 25.30 -10.65
C LEU A 570 24.06 26.31 -9.51
N ILE A 571 23.43 25.93 -8.41
CA ILE A 571 23.04 26.83 -7.31
C ILE A 571 24.07 26.78 -6.16
N PRO A 572 24.59 27.93 -5.71
CA PRO A 572 25.41 28.00 -4.49
C PRO A 572 24.63 27.65 -3.22
N HIS A 573 25.21 26.92 -2.26
CA HIS A 573 24.51 26.51 -1.03
C HIS A 573 24.01 27.69 -0.19
N ASP A 574 24.78 28.77 -0.12
CA ASP A 574 24.47 30.01 0.60
C ASP A 574 23.30 30.77 -0.05
N GLU A 575 23.02 30.50 -1.32
CA GLU A 575 21.90 31.09 -2.04
C GLU A 575 20.56 30.40 -1.75
N VAL A 576 20.58 29.17 -1.25
CA VAL A 576 19.37 28.41 -0.91
C VAL A 576 18.78 28.90 0.41
N VAL A 577 17.81 29.80 0.30
CA VAL A 577 17.04 30.33 1.43
C VAL A 577 15.55 30.15 1.14
N GLU A 578 14.81 29.55 2.07
CA GLU A 578 13.39 29.16 1.89
C GLU A 578 12.45 30.33 1.52
N SER A 579 12.84 31.57 1.84
CA SER A 579 12.11 32.78 1.46
C SER A 579 12.22 33.13 -0.03
N LYS A 580 13.22 32.61 -0.75
CA LYS A 580 13.41 32.83 -2.20
C LYS A 580 12.45 31.98 -3.02
N LYS A 581 12.08 32.49 -4.19
CA LYS A 581 11.25 31.77 -5.18
C LYS A 581 12.13 30.98 -6.13
N LEU A 582 11.59 29.89 -6.68
CA LEU A 582 12.28 29.07 -7.66
C LEU A 582 12.81 29.90 -8.86
N ALA A 583 12.04 30.89 -9.31
CA ALA A 583 12.43 31.80 -10.39
C ALA A 583 13.71 32.62 -10.09
N ASP A 584 14.01 32.91 -8.82
CA ASP A 584 15.19 33.69 -8.42
C ASP A 584 16.50 32.96 -8.77
N PHE A 585 16.45 31.63 -8.90
CA PHE A 585 17.61 30.80 -9.20
C PHE A 585 17.94 30.72 -10.70
N LEU A 586 17.08 31.25 -11.60
CA LEU A 586 17.38 31.33 -13.04
C LEU A 586 18.63 32.15 -13.34
N ARG A 587 19.05 33.04 -12.43
CA ARG A 587 20.31 33.78 -12.58
C ARG A 587 21.55 32.89 -12.54
N PHE A 588 21.41 31.67 -12.00
CA PHE A 588 22.45 30.64 -11.96
C PHE A 588 22.33 29.62 -13.11
N GLU A 589 21.43 29.88 -14.07
CA GLU A 589 21.35 29.10 -15.30
C GLU A 589 22.67 29.18 -16.05
N LYS A 590 23.22 28.02 -16.40
CA LYS A 590 24.38 27.95 -17.27
C LYS A 590 23.95 28.31 -18.68
N LYS A 591 24.66 29.27 -19.29
CA LYS A 591 24.43 29.72 -20.66
C LYS A 591 25.62 29.31 -21.53
N SER A 592 25.38 29.18 -22.83
CA SER A 592 26.46 29.00 -23.81
C SER A 592 27.48 30.13 -23.64
N ALA A 593 28.76 29.75 -23.56
CA ALA A 593 29.88 30.69 -23.52
C ALA A 593 30.00 31.49 -24.81
#